data_AF-A0A0C4BKQ7-F1
#
_entry.id   AF-A0A0C4BKQ7-F1
#
_cell.length_a   1.000
_cell.length_b   1.000
_cell.length_c   1.000
_cell.angle_alpha   90.00
_cell.angle_beta   90.00
_cell.angle_gamma   90.00
#
_symmetry.space_group_name_H-M   'P 1'
#
loop_
_entity.id
_entity.type
_entity.pdbx_description
1 polymer ?
#
loop_
_entity_poly.entity_id
_entity_poly.type
_entity_poly.pdbx_seq_one_letter_code
_entity_poly.pdbx_strand_id
1 'polypeptide(L)'
;MDRTENQDGGQSMNGDESGDDEGEEEENDDNDDEEDEGEDESEYEESDEQDKSEYDSQSRVAIEAGNLSDAESTSAWPLDNQEQFSQDPAADILLRFCYFAITEDFEGGLASSTMLVYFSAVRGLSTPDGNEYLQPHRFTPILARLMYCSRLVFLEAVLPHFSRIYGGIARPPRHGLLRRLNAARRECMCDGTLSPMGEFLSLLSYGNALRRSQGSTFRFH
;
A
#
# COMPACT_ATOMS: atom_id res chain seq x y z
N MET A 1 18.27 -74.16 20.36
CA MET A 1 19.63 -74.18 20.92
C MET A 1 20.20 -72.81 20.62
N ASP A 2 20.67 -71.97 21.54
CA ASP A 2 20.69 -71.93 23.00
C ASP A 2 21.08 -70.48 23.37
N ARG A 3 20.76 -70.07 24.60
CA ARG A 3 21.08 -68.79 25.25
C ARG A 3 22.59 -68.63 25.55
N THR A 4 23.03 -67.39 25.76
CA THR A 4 23.78 -66.81 26.93
C THR A 4 24.49 -65.53 26.47
N GLU A 5 24.31 -64.31 27.00
CA GLU A 5 24.44 -63.69 28.35
C GLU A 5 25.87 -63.58 28.93
N ASN A 6 26.20 -62.34 29.34
CA ASN A 6 27.17 -61.88 30.38
C ASN A 6 28.66 -61.72 29.96
N GLN A 7 29.48 -60.77 30.46
CA GLN A 7 29.38 -59.62 31.40
C GLN A 7 30.74 -58.88 31.40
N ASP A 8 30.79 -57.75 32.14
CA ASP A 8 31.98 -57.17 32.83
C ASP A 8 32.85 -56.21 31.99
N GLY A 9 33.25 -55.01 32.41
CA GLY A 9 33.30 -54.34 33.71
C GLY A 9 34.58 -53.51 33.75
N GLY A 10 34.56 -52.27 34.23
CA GLY A 10 35.80 -51.49 34.45
C GLY A 10 35.66 -49.98 34.38
N GLN A 11 35.44 -49.37 35.55
CA GLN A 11 35.59 -47.93 35.82
C GLN A 11 37.09 -47.51 35.79
N SER A 12 37.39 -46.26 35.41
CA SER A 12 38.30 -45.41 36.20
C SER A 12 38.16 -43.93 35.84
N MET A 13 37.96 -43.14 36.88
CA MET A 13 38.06 -41.69 36.94
C MET A 13 39.50 -41.19 36.78
N ASN A 14 39.62 -39.89 36.45
CA ASN A 14 40.59 -38.85 36.87
C ASN A 14 40.57 -37.80 35.74
N GLY A 15 40.11 -36.57 35.90
CA GLY A 15 40.57 -35.52 36.85
C GLY A 15 41.05 -34.37 35.95
N ASP A 16 40.33 -33.23 35.95
CA ASP A 16 40.80 -31.93 36.48
C ASP A 16 42.16 -31.49 35.90
N GLU A 17 42.37 -30.28 35.36
CA GLU A 17 41.90 -29.00 35.87
C GLU A 17 42.34 -27.87 34.90
N SER A 18 41.62 -26.75 34.98
CA SER A 18 42.11 -25.36 34.88
C SER A 18 42.49 -24.73 33.54
N GLY A 19 41.77 -23.65 33.25
CA GLY A 19 42.12 -22.57 32.34
C GLY A 19 41.06 -21.47 32.43
N ASP A 20 40.94 -20.86 33.61
CA ASP A 20 40.22 -19.59 33.83
C ASP A 20 41.01 -18.41 33.20
N ASP A 21 40.30 -17.28 33.11
CA ASP A 21 40.81 -15.90 32.96
C ASP A 21 41.11 -15.44 31.51
N GLU A 22 40.65 -14.30 30.98
CA GLU A 22 40.23 -13.01 31.54
C GLU A 22 39.20 -12.33 30.59
N GLY A 23 38.62 -11.20 31.04
CA GLY A 23 37.60 -10.35 30.38
C GLY A 23 37.92 -9.88 28.95
N GLU A 24 37.07 -9.13 28.26
CA GLU A 24 36.33 -7.96 28.72
C GLU A 24 35.03 -7.80 27.92
N GLU A 25 33.99 -7.30 28.61
CA GLU A 25 32.75 -6.81 28.01
C GLU A 25 33.02 -5.44 27.37
N GLU A 26 32.77 -5.31 26.08
CA GLU A 26 32.74 -4.01 25.38
C GLU A 26 31.36 -3.91 24.70
N GLU A 27 30.38 -3.46 25.49
CA GLU A 27 29.14 -2.89 25.00
C GLU A 27 29.47 -1.56 24.31
N ASN A 28 29.51 -1.55 22.98
CA ASN A 28 29.55 -0.30 22.23
C ASN A 28 28.11 0.17 22.01
N ASP A 29 27.66 0.96 22.97
CA ASP A 29 26.41 1.69 23.00
C ASP A 29 26.66 3.07 22.36
N ASP A 30 26.76 3.12 21.02
CA ASP A 30 26.83 4.39 20.28
C ASP A 30 25.41 4.97 20.13
N ASN A 31 24.94 5.59 21.21
CA ASN A 31 23.84 6.55 21.20
C ASN A 31 24.34 7.85 20.56
N ASP A 32 24.21 7.97 19.24
CA ASP A 32 24.25 9.27 18.57
C ASP A 32 22.85 9.92 18.67
N ASP A 33 22.63 10.57 19.82
CA ASP A 33 21.63 11.63 19.99
C ASP A 33 22.07 12.86 19.17
N GLU A 34 21.66 12.91 17.90
CA GLU A 34 21.65 14.15 17.14
C GLU A 34 20.34 14.89 17.46
N GLU A 35 20.40 15.73 18.49
CA GLU A 35 19.50 16.84 18.72
C GLU A 35 19.56 17.80 17.51
N ASP A 36 18.56 17.77 16.62
CA ASP A 36 18.34 18.87 15.67
C ASP A 36 17.12 19.68 16.11
N GLU A 37 17.43 20.83 16.68
CA GLU A 37 16.50 21.85 17.16
C GLU A 37 15.88 22.64 15.99
N GLY A 38 14.56 22.87 16.09
CA GLY A 38 13.84 23.95 15.39
C GLY A 38 13.42 23.60 13.96
N GLU A 39 12.18 23.83 13.52
CA GLU A 39 11.34 24.98 13.81
C GLU A 39 9.87 24.54 13.86
N ASP A 40 9.24 24.84 15.00
CA ASP A 40 7.79 24.77 15.20
C ASP A 40 7.19 26.19 15.06
N GLU A 41 5.95 26.19 14.60
CA GLU A 41 4.96 27.28 14.58
C GLU A 41 5.17 28.47 13.63
N SER A 42 4.23 28.60 12.69
CA SER A 42 3.35 29.79 12.74
C SER A 42 1.98 29.48 12.10
N GLU A 43 1.04 29.16 12.98
CA GLU A 43 -0.22 29.88 13.20
C GLU A 43 -1.19 30.11 12.04
N TYR A 44 -2.37 29.53 12.25
CA TYR A 44 -3.63 29.82 11.58
C TYR A 44 -4.09 31.23 11.94
N GLU A 45 -3.91 32.19 11.04
CA GLU A 45 -4.50 33.52 11.18
C GLU A 45 -5.94 33.52 10.63
N GLU A 46 -6.89 33.29 11.53
CA GLU A 46 -8.30 33.66 11.38
C GLU A 46 -8.40 35.18 11.58
N SER A 47 -8.32 35.95 10.49
CA SER A 47 -8.60 37.39 10.53
C SER A 47 -10.08 37.65 10.25
N ASP A 48 -10.84 37.69 11.33
CA ASP A 48 -12.20 38.20 11.39
C ASP A 48 -12.13 39.71 11.70
N GLU A 49 -11.91 40.53 10.67
CA GLU A 49 -12.05 41.99 10.79
C GLU A 49 -13.26 42.50 10.00
N GLN A 50 -14.30 42.81 10.78
CA GLN A 50 -15.42 43.65 10.39
C GLN A 50 -14.90 45.04 10.00
N ASP A 51 -14.95 45.39 8.71
CA ASP A 51 -14.93 46.79 8.30
C ASP A 51 -16.31 47.23 7.81
N LYS A 52 -16.83 48.23 8.52
CA LYS A 52 -18.10 48.90 8.23
C LYS A 52 -17.86 49.93 7.13
N SER A 53 -18.50 49.73 5.98
CA SER A 53 -18.82 50.85 5.10
C SER A 53 -20.33 50.89 4.82
N GLU A 54 -20.99 51.81 5.53
CA GLU A 54 -22.28 52.36 5.15
C GLU A 54 -22.09 53.16 3.84
N TYR A 55 -22.70 52.72 2.74
CA TYR A 55 -23.28 53.66 1.78
C TYR A 55 -24.55 53.07 1.17
N ASP A 56 -25.63 53.77 1.52
CA ASP A 56 -27.01 53.65 1.07
C ASP A 56 -27.15 53.64 -0.46
N SER A 57 -27.91 52.68 -0.99
CA SER A 57 -28.76 52.86 -2.18
C SER A 57 -29.72 51.69 -2.36
N GLN A 58 -30.85 51.82 -1.68
CA GLN A 58 -32.21 51.38 -2.06
C GLN A 58 -32.36 50.51 -3.33
N SER A 59 -32.72 49.24 -3.18
CA SER A 59 -33.76 48.60 -4.00
C SER A 59 -34.30 47.33 -3.33
N ARG A 60 -35.59 47.32 -3.03
CA ARG A 60 -36.35 46.24 -2.38
C ARG A 60 -36.64 45.11 -3.38
N VAL A 61 -36.34 43.86 -3.02
CA VAL A 61 -37.27 42.72 -3.20
C VAL A 61 -37.04 41.73 -2.06
N ALA A 62 -38.11 41.32 -1.41
CA ALA A 62 -38.13 40.44 -0.25
C ALA A 62 -38.47 38.98 -0.65
N ILE A 63 -38.17 38.07 0.29
CA ILE A 63 -38.71 36.70 0.48
C ILE A 63 -37.99 35.63 -0.38
N GLU A 64 -37.48 34.49 0.10
CA GLU A 64 -37.81 33.63 1.25
C GLU A 64 -36.59 32.80 1.68
N ALA A 65 -36.55 32.38 2.95
CA ALA A 65 -35.63 31.38 3.45
C ALA A 65 -35.88 30.00 2.80
N GLY A 66 -34.83 29.34 2.34
CA GLY A 66 -34.94 28.00 1.77
C GLY A 66 -33.59 27.32 1.56
N ASN A 67 -33.16 26.57 2.58
CA ASN A 67 -32.38 25.33 2.49
C ASN A 67 -31.25 25.28 1.44
N LEU A 68 -30.02 25.61 1.87
CA LEU A 68 -28.79 25.32 1.10
C LEU A 68 -28.58 23.81 1.04
N SER A 69 -29.23 23.16 0.07
CA SER A 69 -28.89 21.83 -0.38
C SER A 69 -27.59 21.93 -1.17
N ASP A 70 -26.58 21.25 -0.66
CA ASP A 70 -25.26 20.99 -1.23
C ASP A 70 -25.41 20.41 -2.65
N ALA A 71 -25.44 21.29 -3.65
CA ALA A 71 -25.43 20.94 -5.06
C ALA A 71 -23.97 20.92 -5.51
N GLU A 72 -23.32 19.78 -5.31
CA GLU A 72 -22.06 19.41 -5.96
C GLU A 72 -22.27 19.47 -7.49
N SER A 73 -22.10 20.67 -8.06
CA SER A 73 -22.06 20.90 -9.50
C SER A 73 -20.72 20.41 -10.04
N THR A 74 -20.55 19.10 -10.12
CA THR A 74 -19.59 18.51 -11.05
C THR A 74 -20.17 18.67 -12.44
N SER A 75 -19.49 19.47 -13.27
CA SER A 75 -19.78 19.62 -14.69
C SER A 75 -19.98 18.25 -15.34
N ALA A 76 -21.22 17.94 -15.68
CA ALA A 76 -21.59 16.74 -16.40
C ALA A 76 -20.96 16.81 -17.80
N TRP A 77 -19.90 16.03 -18.02
CA TRP A 77 -19.43 15.73 -19.36
C TRP A 77 -20.63 15.19 -20.17
N PRO A 78 -20.89 15.69 -21.40
CA PRO A 78 -21.96 15.18 -22.23
C PRO A 78 -21.67 13.73 -22.65
N LEU A 79 -22.15 12.77 -21.85
CA LEU A 79 -22.18 11.34 -22.16
C LEU A 79 -23.43 11.01 -23.00
N ASP A 80 -23.64 11.73 -24.10
CA ASP A 80 -24.69 11.37 -25.08
C ASP A 80 -24.18 10.41 -26.17
N ASN A 81 -22.87 10.13 -26.18
CA ASN A 81 -22.30 9.03 -26.93
C ASN A 81 -22.09 7.82 -26.02
N GLN A 82 -23.15 7.35 -25.36
CA GLN A 82 -23.15 5.99 -24.82
C GLN A 82 -23.25 5.04 -26.01
N GLU A 83 -22.16 4.93 -26.79
CA GLU A 83 -21.93 3.81 -27.67
C GLU A 83 -22.12 2.58 -26.80
N GLN A 84 -23.19 1.84 -27.09
CA GLN A 84 -23.40 0.50 -26.57
C GLN A 84 -22.28 -0.36 -27.14
N PHE A 85 -21.08 -0.25 -26.58
CA PHE A 85 -19.99 -1.15 -26.87
C PHE A 85 -20.53 -2.55 -26.56
N SER A 86 -20.51 -3.39 -27.60
CA SER A 86 -20.83 -4.80 -27.52
C SER A 86 -20.07 -5.37 -26.33
N GLN A 87 -20.83 -5.75 -25.30
CA GLN A 87 -20.29 -6.29 -24.06
C GLN A 87 -19.50 -7.55 -24.40
N ASP A 88 -18.18 -7.53 -24.18
CA ASP A 88 -17.35 -8.72 -24.33
C ASP A 88 -17.37 -9.50 -23.00
N PRO A 89 -18.02 -10.68 -22.95
CA PRO A 89 -18.08 -11.47 -21.73
C PRO A 89 -16.69 -11.90 -21.23
N ALA A 90 -15.71 -12.05 -22.12
CA ALA A 90 -14.36 -12.43 -21.73
C ALA A 90 -13.66 -11.28 -20.97
N ALA A 91 -13.79 -10.05 -21.45
CA ALA A 91 -13.27 -8.87 -20.77
C ALA A 91 -13.88 -8.68 -19.38
N ASP A 92 -15.18 -8.94 -19.22
CA ASP A 92 -15.87 -8.85 -17.92
C ASP A 92 -15.38 -9.93 -16.93
N ILE A 93 -15.17 -11.16 -17.39
CA ILE A 93 -14.58 -12.24 -16.57
C ILE A 93 -13.14 -11.88 -16.17
N LEU A 94 -12.35 -11.33 -17.08
CA LEU A 94 -10.99 -10.89 -16.80
C LEU A 94 -10.96 -9.76 -15.77
N LEU A 95 -11.83 -8.75 -15.91
CA LEU A 95 -11.94 -7.67 -14.95
C LEU A 95 -12.29 -8.21 -13.56
N ARG A 96 -13.26 -9.14 -13.47
CA ARG A 96 -13.63 -9.81 -12.22
C ARG A 96 -12.44 -10.52 -11.59
N PHE A 97 -11.72 -11.30 -12.38
CA PHE A 97 -10.55 -12.04 -11.90
C PHE A 97 -9.45 -11.10 -11.39
N CYS A 98 -9.13 -10.05 -12.16
CA CYS A 98 -8.13 -9.07 -11.75
C CYS A 98 -8.56 -8.30 -10.49
N TYR A 99 -9.84 -7.92 -10.40
CA TYR A 99 -10.36 -7.25 -9.21
C TYR A 99 -10.28 -8.16 -7.97
N PHE A 100 -10.64 -9.43 -8.11
CA PHE A 100 -10.47 -10.43 -7.05
C PHE A 100 -9.01 -10.52 -6.60
N ALA A 101 -8.06 -10.63 -7.54
CA ALA A 101 -6.63 -10.70 -7.21
C ALA A 101 -6.08 -9.45 -6.50
N ILE A 102 -6.70 -8.28 -6.69
CA ILE A 102 -6.29 -7.01 -6.04
C ILE A 102 -6.91 -6.87 -4.65
N THR A 103 -8.09 -7.45 -4.44
CA THR A 103 -8.89 -7.36 -3.20
C THR A 103 -8.83 -8.64 -2.38
N GLU A 104 -7.93 -9.55 -2.74
CA GLU A 104 -7.71 -10.80 -2.02
C GLU A 104 -7.17 -10.52 -0.62
N ASP A 105 -7.80 -11.09 0.41
CA ASP A 105 -7.34 -10.96 1.79
C ASP A 105 -6.19 -11.93 2.08
N PHE A 106 -5.36 -11.59 3.07
CA PHE A 106 -4.27 -12.47 3.50
C PHE A 106 -4.81 -13.67 4.28
N GLU A 107 -4.43 -14.88 3.84
CA GLU A 107 -4.71 -16.10 4.56
C GLU A 107 -3.68 -16.27 5.67
N GLY A 108 -4.15 -16.34 6.92
CA GLY A 108 -3.27 -16.44 8.09
C GLY A 108 -2.40 -15.19 8.33
N GLY A 109 -2.76 -14.04 7.75
CA GLY A 109 -2.00 -12.79 7.88
C GLY A 109 -0.70 -12.74 7.09
N LEU A 110 -0.45 -13.73 6.21
CA LEU A 110 0.75 -13.79 5.39
C LEU A 110 0.49 -13.13 4.03
N ALA A 111 1.23 -12.07 3.71
CA ALA A 111 1.10 -11.40 2.41
C ALA A 111 1.38 -12.34 1.22
N SER A 112 2.29 -13.30 1.41
CA SER A 112 2.65 -14.32 0.42
C SER A 112 1.52 -15.30 0.09
N SER A 113 0.41 -15.31 0.83
CA SER A 113 -0.75 -16.14 0.50
C SER A 113 -1.51 -15.62 -0.72
N THR A 114 -1.37 -14.33 -1.05
CA THR A 114 -2.11 -13.73 -2.16
C THR A 114 -1.38 -13.90 -3.48
N MET A 115 -2.16 -14.13 -4.53
CA MET A 115 -1.63 -14.40 -5.86
C MET A 115 -0.79 -13.22 -6.38
N LEU A 116 -1.24 -11.99 -6.13
CA LEU A 116 -0.61 -10.80 -6.68
C LEU A 116 0.71 -10.46 -5.97
N VAL A 117 0.79 -10.64 -4.63
CA VAL A 117 2.05 -10.49 -3.88
C VAL A 117 3.04 -11.58 -4.28
N TYR A 118 2.59 -12.83 -4.37
CA TYR A 118 3.43 -13.94 -4.84
C TYR A 118 3.98 -13.67 -6.24
N PHE A 119 3.13 -13.25 -7.18
CA PHE A 119 3.56 -12.87 -8.53
C PHE A 119 4.60 -11.74 -8.49
N SER A 120 4.40 -10.71 -7.66
CA SER A 120 5.36 -9.61 -7.52
C SER A 120 6.72 -10.09 -7.03
N ALA A 121 6.76 -11.03 -6.08
CA ALA A 121 7.99 -11.60 -5.55
C ALA A 121 8.76 -12.36 -6.63
N VAL A 122 8.06 -13.15 -7.45
CA VAL A 122 8.68 -13.84 -8.61
C VAL A 122 9.25 -12.83 -9.62
N ARG A 123 8.58 -11.70 -9.84
CA ARG A 123 9.11 -10.61 -10.68
C ARG A 123 10.33 -9.90 -10.06
N GLY A 124 10.58 -10.11 -8.77
CA GLY A 124 11.75 -9.65 -8.04
C GLY A 124 12.98 -10.54 -8.18
N LEU A 125 12.90 -11.65 -8.90
CA LEU A 125 14.05 -12.53 -9.15
C LEU A 125 14.91 -12.03 -10.32
N SER A 126 16.22 -12.21 -10.23
CA SER A 126 17.17 -11.87 -11.28
C SER A 126 17.03 -12.82 -12.48
N THR A 127 17.10 -12.29 -13.69
CA THR A 127 17.09 -13.11 -14.92
C THR A 127 18.53 -13.40 -15.39
N PRO A 128 18.83 -14.57 -15.96
CA PRO A 128 17.90 -15.64 -16.37
C PRO A 128 17.64 -16.71 -15.29
N ASP A 129 18.56 -16.92 -14.34
CA ASP A 129 18.55 -18.11 -13.48
C ASP A 129 17.73 -17.96 -12.19
N GLY A 130 17.35 -16.75 -11.80
CA GLY A 130 16.54 -16.51 -10.59
C GLY A 130 17.29 -16.69 -9.27
N ASN A 131 18.62 -16.75 -9.30
CA ASN A 131 19.45 -17.08 -8.14
C ASN A 131 19.56 -15.94 -7.11
N GLU A 132 19.24 -14.71 -7.50
CA GLU A 132 19.36 -13.52 -6.64
C GLU A 132 18.11 -12.65 -6.72
N TYR A 133 17.88 -11.85 -5.68
CA TYR A 133 16.84 -10.83 -5.69
C TYR A 133 17.33 -9.55 -6.39
N LEU A 134 16.43 -8.89 -7.09
CA LEU A 134 16.67 -7.59 -7.68
C LEU A 134 16.95 -6.54 -6.59
N GLN A 135 17.96 -5.72 -6.82
CA GLN A 135 18.22 -4.56 -5.96
C GLN A 135 17.01 -3.60 -5.96
N PRO A 136 16.80 -2.82 -4.88
CA PRO A 136 15.65 -1.94 -4.74
C PRO A 136 15.43 -1.01 -5.94
N HIS A 137 16.50 -0.44 -6.49
CA HIS A 137 16.42 0.46 -7.66
C HIS A 137 15.90 -0.22 -8.94
N ARG A 138 15.98 -1.56 -9.04
CA ARG A 138 15.43 -2.37 -10.15
C ARG A 138 14.04 -2.91 -9.85
N PHE A 139 13.77 -3.27 -8.59
CA PHE A 139 12.50 -3.85 -8.19
C PHE A 139 11.39 -2.81 -8.03
N THR A 140 11.69 -1.65 -7.43
CA THR A 140 10.72 -0.57 -7.19
C THR A 140 9.96 -0.12 -8.46
N PRO A 141 10.60 0.04 -9.64
CA PRO A 141 9.87 0.34 -10.87
C PRO A 141 8.90 -0.76 -11.32
N ILE A 142 9.21 -2.03 -11.05
CA ILE A 142 8.31 -3.16 -11.35
C ILE A 142 7.08 -3.08 -10.46
N LEU A 143 7.30 -2.89 -9.16
CA LEU A 143 6.25 -2.74 -8.17
C LEU A 143 5.34 -1.55 -8.48
N ALA A 144 5.91 -0.40 -8.85
CA ALA A 144 5.16 0.79 -9.24
C ALA A 144 4.23 0.55 -10.44
N ARG A 145 4.66 -0.23 -11.44
CA ARG A 145 3.80 -0.61 -12.58
C ARG A 145 2.66 -1.52 -12.13
N LEU A 146 2.91 -2.49 -11.25
CA LEU A 146 1.85 -3.34 -10.70
C LEU A 146 0.82 -2.50 -9.95
N MET A 147 1.28 -1.62 -9.05
CA MET A 147 0.38 -0.71 -8.32
C MET A 147 -0.46 0.17 -9.25
N TYR A 148 0.15 0.69 -10.32
CA TYR A 148 -0.57 1.50 -11.32
C TYR A 148 -1.66 0.69 -12.02
N CYS A 149 -1.32 -0.50 -12.54
CA CYS A 149 -2.29 -1.38 -13.19
C CYS A 149 -3.42 -1.79 -12.23
N SER A 150 -3.09 -2.14 -10.98
CA SER A 150 -4.07 -2.49 -9.96
C SER A 150 -5.04 -1.34 -9.69
N ARG A 151 -4.54 -0.10 -9.59
CA ARG A 151 -5.40 1.08 -9.41
C ARG A 151 -6.35 1.30 -10.59
N LEU A 152 -5.89 1.09 -11.82
CA LEU A 152 -6.76 1.21 -13.01
C LEU A 152 -7.88 0.15 -13.01
N VAL A 153 -7.52 -1.11 -12.75
CA VAL A 153 -8.50 -2.21 -12.66
C VAL A 153 -9.51 -1.95 -11.55
N PHE A 154 -9.03 -1.51 -10.38
CA PHE A 154 -9.88 -1.18 -9.25
C PHE A 154 -10.83 -0.01 -9.55
N LEU A 155 -10.34 1.04 -10.20
CA LEU A 155 -11.18 2.17 -10.63
C LEU A 155 -12.29 1.70 -11.57
N GLU A 156 -11.98 0.87 -12.56
CA GLU A 156 -12.97 0.35 -13.49
C GLU A 156 -13.97 -0.60 -12.81
N ALA A 157 -13.54 -1.37 -11.82
CA ALA A 157 -14.43 -2.25 -11.06
C ALA A 157 -15.35 -1.50 -10.09
N VAL A 158 -14.84 -0.46 -9.42
CA VAL A 158 -15.59 0.32 -8.41
C VAL A 158 -16.43 1.41 -9.05
N LEU A 159 -15.90 2.09 -10.06
CA LEU A 159 -16.51 3.19 -10.80
C LEU A 159 -16.52 2.86 -12.30
N PRO A 160 -17.34 1.89 -12.75
CA PRO A 160 -17.34 1.47 -14.15
C PRO A 160 -17.71 2.65 -15.04
N HIS A 161 -16.83 2.98 -15.98
CA HIS A 161 -17.10 4.05 -16.95
C HIS A 161 -18.14 3.60 -17.99
N PHE A 162 -18.09 2.31 -18.37
CA PHE A 162 -19.01 1.68 -19.29
C PHE A 162 -20.03 0.83 -18.54
N SER A 163 -21.23 0.65 -19.12
CA SER A 163 -22.13 -0.39 -18.64
C SER A 163 -21.43 -1.75 -18.75
N ARG A 164 -21.46 -2.55 -17.69
CA ARG A 164 -20.92 -3.91 -17.66
C ARG A 164 -21.97 -4.90 -17.16
N ILE A 165 -21.91 -6.14 -17.64
CA ILE A 165 -22.78 -7.21 -17.14
C ILE A 165 -22.32 -7.60 -15.73
N TYR A 166 -21.02 -7.54 -15.48
CA TYR A 166 -20.44 -7.79 -14.17
C TYR A 166 -20.80 -6.70 -13.14
N GLY A 167 -21.25 -7.12 -11.95
CA GLY A 167 -21.64 -6.24 -10.84
C GLY A 167 -23.11 -5.77 -10.84
N GLY A 168 -23.91 -6.19 -11.83
CA GLY A 168 -25.34 -5.80 -11.93
C GLY A 168 -25.55 -4.30 -12.19
N ILE A 169 -24.49 -3.58 -12.58
CA ILE A 169 -24.52 -2.15 -12.81
C ILE A 169 -24.98 -1.93 -14.25
N ALA A 170 -26.31 -1.97 -14.44
CA ALA A 170 -26.94 -1.68 -15.72
C ALA A 170 -26.62 -0.27 -16.24
N ARG A 171 -26.25 0.66 -15.35
CA ARG A 171 -25.86 2.03 -15.69
C ARG A 171 -24.77 2.54 -14.75
N PRO A 172 -23.69 3.15 -15.27
CA PRO A 172 -22.66 3.80 -14.46
C PRO A 172 -23.27 4.76 -13.41
N PRO A 173 -22.80 4.72 -12.15
CA PRO A 173 -23.25 5.67 -11.14
C PRO A 173 -22.92 7.10 -11.59
N ARG A 174 -23.85 8.04 -11.41
CA ARG A 174 -23.67 9.46 -11.82
C ARG A 174 -23.36 10.39 -10.65
N HIS A 175 -23.57 9.95 -9.42
CA HIS A 175 -23.39 10.74 -8.20
C HIS A 175 -22.76 9.90 -7.09
N GLY A 176 -22.14 10.54 -6.09
CA GLY A 176 -21.55 9.84 -4.95
C GLY A 176 -20.34 8.96 -5.30
N LEU A 177 -19.70 9.23 -6.44
CA LEU A 177 -18.52 8.50 -6.93
C LEU A 177 -17.39 8.52 -5.90
N LEU A 178 -17.09 9.69 -5.34
CA LEU A 178 -16.06 9.85 -4.32
C LEU A 178 -16.36 9.05 -3.05
N ARG A 179 -17.62 9.03 -2.60
CA ARG A 179 -18.03 8.25 -1.43
C ARG A 179 -17.84 6.75 -1.66
N ARG A 180 -18.28 6.26 -2.82
CA ARG A 180 -18.13 4.85 -3.22
C ARG A 180 -16.67 4.46 -3.36
N LEU A 181 -15.87 5.28 -4.03
CA LEU A 181 -14.44 5.08 -4.19
C LEU A 181 -13.73 5.05 -2.83
N ASN A 182 -13.99 6.03 -1.97
CA ASN A 182 -13.35 6.11 -0.66
C ASN A 182 -13.73 4.93 0.25
N ALA A 183 -14.96 4.44 0.18
CA ALA A 183 -15.38 3.25 0.93
C ALA A 183 -14.53 2.03 0.54
N ALA A 184 -14.48 1.69 -0.75
CA ALA A 184 -13.71 0.55 -1.24
C ALA A 184 -12.19 0.76 -1.04
N ARG A 185 -11.70 1.99 -1.23
CA ARG A 185 -10.27 2.30 -1.13
C ARG A 185 -9.72 2.09 0.29
N ARG A 186 -10.52 2.44 1.31
CA ARG A 186 -10.11 2.28 2.72
C ARG A 186 -9.92 0.81 3.11
N GLU A 187 -10.66 -0.09 2.49
CA GLU A 187 -10.64 -1.51 2.81
C GLU A 187 -9.41 -2.22 2.21
N CYS A 188 -9.06 -1.90 0.97
CA CYS A 188 -8.09 -2.71 0.22
C CYS A 188 -6.97 -1.95 -0.51
N MET A 189 -6.90 -0.62 -0.45
CA MET A 189 -5.98 0.21 -1.25
C MET A 189 -5.10 1.16 -0.43
N CYS A 190 -5.18 1.09 0.90
CA CYS A 190 -4.39 1.93 1.79
C CYS A 190 -3.19 1.16 2.33
N ASP A 191 -2.20 1.89 2.83
CA ASP A 191 -1.11 1.25 3.56
C ASP A 191 -1.65 0.61 4.86
N GLY A 192 -1.04 -0.50 5.28
CA GLY A 192 -1.48 -1.28 6.44
C GLY A 192 -2.75 -2.12 6.25
N THR A 193 -3.37 -2.14 5.07
CA THR A 193 -4.47 -3.08 4.78
C THR A 193 -3.92 -4.49 4.54
N LEU A 194 -4.65 -5.52 4.96
CA LEU A 194 -4.33 -6.94 4.68
C LEU A 194 -4.67 -7.33 3.23
N SER A 195 -4.21 -6.53 2.28
CA SER A 195 -4.43 -6.70 0.85
C SER A 195 -3.11 -6.56 0.09
N PRO A 196 -3.03 -7.09 -1.15
CA PRO A 196 -1.85 -6.96 -2.00
C PRO A 196 -1.39 -5.51 -2.18
N MET A 197 -2.31 -4.56 -2.21
CA MET A 197 -1.98 -3.15 -2.40
C MET A 197 -1.38 -2.51 -1.15
N GLY A 198 -1.81 -2.93 0.04
CA GLY A 198 -1.17 -2.53 1.30
C GLY A 198 0.28 -3.00 1.34
N GLU A 199 0.51 -4.29 1.01
CA GLU A 199 1.86 -4.85 0.94
C GLU A 199 2.73 -4.13 -0.10
N PHE A 200 2.20 -3.82 -1.28
CA PHE A 200 2.96 -3.09 -2.30
C PHE A 200 3.37 -1.69 -1.84
N LEU A 201 2.52 -1.00 -1.07
CA LEU A 201 2.86 0.30 -0.48
C LEU A 201 3.98 0.15 0.57
N SER A 202 3.87 -0.86 1.43
CA SER A 202 4.89 -1.20 2.43
C SER A 202 6.24 -1.60 1.81
N LEU A 203 6.24 -2.43 0.76
CA LEU A 203 7.46 -2.80 0.03
C LEU A 203 8.07 -1.61 -0.71
N LEU A 204 7.25 -0.70 -1.22
CA LEU A 204 7.72 0.52 -1.87
C LEU A 204 8.39 1.47 -0.88
N SER A 205 7.80 1.66 0.31
CA SER A 205 8.39 2.49 1.36
C SER A 205 9.71 1.90 1.85
N TYR A 206 9.75 0.57 2.09
CA TYR A 206 10.96 -0.17 2.44
C TYR A 206 12.05 -0.04 1.38
N GLY A 207 11.74 -0.27 0.10
CA GLY A 207 12.70 -0.16 -0.99
C GLY A 207 13.27 1.26 -1.15
N ASN A 208 12.46 2.29 -0.88
CA ASN A 208 12.93 3.68 -0.87
C ASN A 208 13.85 3.97 0.33
N ALA A 209 13.54 3.45 1.52
CA ALA A 209 14.40 3.58 2.70
C ALA A 209 15.76 2.90 2.46
N LEU A 210 15.75 1.66 1.95
CA LEU A 210 16.95 0.91 1.63
C LEU A 210 17.80 1.57 0.53
N ARG A 211 17.16 2.21 -0.47
CA ARG A 211 17.88 2.99 -1.48
C ARG A 211 18.60 4.20 -0.89
N ARG A 212 18.02 4.84 0.14
CA ARG A 212 18.64 5.99 0.81
C ARG A 212 19.83 5.57 1.67
N SER A 213 19.72 4.45 2.38
CA SER A 213 20.82 3.95 3.24
C SER A 213 22.02 3.42 2.45
N GLN A 214 21.82 2.94 1.22
CA GLN A 214 22.92 2.44 0.37
C GLN A 214 23.83 3.55 -0.19
N GLY A 215 23.48 4.83 -0.05
CA GLY A 215 24.29 5.97 -0.48
C GLY A 215 24.48 6.08 -2.00
N SER A 216 24.96 7.23 -2.47
CA SER A 216 25.39 7.41 -3.86
C SER A 216 26.78 6.80 -4.05
N THR A 217 26.88 5.72 -4.83
CA THR A 217 28.20 5.19 -5.24
C THR A 217 28.84 6.12 -6.27
N PHE A 218 29.54 7.15 -5.81
CA PHE A 218 30.39 7.96 -6.69
C PHE A 218 31.60 7.11 -7.12
N ARG A 219 31.58 6.57 -8.34
CA ARG A 219 32.79 6.08 -8.98
C ARG A 219 33.44 7.24 -9.73
N PHE A 220 34.46 7.83 -9.12
CA PHE A 220 35.37 8.71 -9.85
C PHE A 220 36.22 7.86 -10.80
N HIS A 221 36.19 8.20 -12.09
CA HIS A 221 37.02 7.62 -13.14
C HIS A 221 38.14 8.59 -13.51
#